data_AF-A0A1I3VV48-F1
#
_entry.id   AF-A0A1I3VV48-F1
#
_cell.length_a   1.000
_cell.length_b   1.000
_cell.length_c   1.000
_cell.angle_alpha   90.00
_cell.angle_beta   90.00
_cell.angle_gamma   90.00
#
_symmetry.space_group_name_H-M   'P 1'
#
loop_
_entity.id
_entity.type
_entity.pdbx_description
1 polymer ?
#
loop_
_entity_poly.entity_id
_entity_poly.type
_entity_poly.pdbx_seq_one_letter_code
_entity_poly.pdbx_strand_id
1 'polypeptide(L)'
;MNLVFDIAGQLCAADRVTMKGNTLEAEFDRNVMGALADAYDRAHAVSVLGVPSLSVTYSVQDYRDAGEAGCKAVFSVNSSAGRVLH
;
A
#
# COMPACT_ATOMS: atom_id res chain seq x y z
N MET A 1 -5.74 4.60 14.11
CA MET A 1 -6.48 4.97 12.88
C MET A 1 -6.12 3.93 11.85
N ASN A 2 -7.07 3.13 11.38
CA ASN A 2 -6.81 2.14 10.35
C ASN A 2 -6.93 2.83 8.99
N LEU A 3 -5.90 2.72 8.16
CA LEU A 3 -5.88 3.27 6.80
C LEU A 3 -6.37 2.18 5.84
N VAL A 4 -7.29 2.52 4.96
CA VAL A 4 -7.83 1.58 3.97
C VAL A 4 -7.09 1.76 2.66
N PHE A 5 -6.53 0.68 2.14
CA PHE A 5 -5.83 0.59 0.88
C PHE A 5 -6.72 -0.10 -0.13
N ASP A 6 -6.87 0.47 -1.32
CA ASP A 6 -7.36 -0.27 -2.47
C ASP A 6 -6.15 -0.96 -3.14
N ILE A 7 -6.09 -2.28 -3.03
CA ILE A 7 -5.00 -3.13 -3.55
C ILE A 7 -5.61 -4.07 -4.59
N ALA A 8 -5.32 -3.86 -5.88
CA ALA A 8 -5.90 -4.63 -6.98
C ALA A 8 -7.45 -4.69 -6.95
N GLY A 9 -8.11 -3.59 -6.54
CA GLY A 9 -9.57 -3.51 -6.40
C GLY A 9 -10.12 -4.16 -5.13
N GLN A 10 -9.25 -4.62 -4.21
CA GLN A 10 -9.64 -5.12 -2.90
C GLN A 10 -9.34 -4.09 -1.81
N LEU A 11 -10.36 -3.76 -1.02
CA LEU A 11 -10.24 -2.86 0.13
C LEU A 11 -9.60 -3.60 1.31
N CYS A 12 -8.38 -3.20 1.64
CA CYS A 12 -7.55 -3.80 2.67
C CYS A 12 -7.26 -2.78 3.77
N ALA A 13 -7.74 -3.02 4.99
CA ALA A 13 -7.43 -2.17 6.13
C ALA A 13 -6.05 -2.52 6.69
N ALA A 14 -5.17 -1.52 6.78
CA ALA A 14 -3.88 -1.67 7.45
C ALA A 14 -4.04 -1.45 8.95
N ASP A 15 -3.46 -2.37 9.73
CA ASP A 15 -3.38 -2.29 11.19
C ASP A 15 -2.36 -1.24 11.62
N ARG A 16 -1.26 -1.14 10.88
CA ARG A 16 -0.22 -0.16 11.12
C ARG A 16 0.34 0.38 9.82
N VAL A 17 0.60 1.68 9.80
CA VAL A 17 1.24 2.36 8.67
C VAL A 17 2.37 3.23 9.18
N THR A 18 3.53 3.11 8.53
CA THR A 18 4.73 3.91 8.80
C THR A 18 5.24 4.49 7.50
N MET A 19 5.38 5.81 7.42
CA MET A 19 6.01 6.45 6.27
C MET A 19 7.52 6.60 6.50
N LYS A 20 8.33 6.24 5.50
CA LYS A 20 9.78 6.41 5.48
C LYS A 20 10.20 7.12 4.19
N GLY A 21 10.17 8.45 4.22
CA GLY A 21 10.47 9.25 3.03
C GLY A 21 9.43 9.00 1.94
N ASN A 22 9.85 8.43 0.81
CA ASN A 22 8.99 8.16 -0.36
C ASN A 22 8.35 6.77 -0.33
N THR A 23 8.67 5.95 0.68
CA THR A 23 8.08 4.64 0.87
C THR A 23 7.09 4.64 2.02
N LEU A 24 6.09 3.79 1.90
CA LEU A 24 5.07 3.57 2.91
C LEU A 24 5.12 2.09 3.29
N GLU A 25 5.43 1.80 4.54
CA GLU A 25 5.36 0.45 5.09
C GLU A 25 3.99 0.29 5.76
N ALA A 26 3.24 -0.75 5.40
CA ALA A 26 2.01 -1.09 6.08
C ALA A 26 1.98 -2.56 6.49
N GLU A 27 1.31 -2.79 7.61
CA GLU A 27 1.04 -4.11 8.17
C GLU A 27 -0.46 -4.39 7.99
N PHE A 28 -0.77 -5.58 7.49
CA PHE A 28 -2.12 -6.05 7.19
C PHE A 28 -2.34 -7.43 7.78
N ASP A 29 -3.60 -7.84 7.87
CA ASP A 29 -3.94 -9.25 8.10
C ASP A 29 -3.41 -10.16 6.96
N ARG A 30 -3.15 -11.42 7.31
CA ARG A 30 -2.70 -12.46 6.37
C ARG A 30 -3.65 -12.68 5.19
N ASN A 31 -4.94 -12.34 5.31
CA ASN A 31 -5.89 -12.44 4.21
C ASN A 31 -5.56 -11.53 3.01
N VAL A 32 -4.71 -10.50 3.21
CA VAL A 32 -4.31 -9.54 2.18
C VAL A 32 -3.16 -10.07 1.30
N MET A 33 -2.45 -11.13 1.72
CA MET A 33 -1.31 -11.71 0.99
C MET A 33 -1.60 -11.98 -0.48
N GLY A 34 -2.76 -12.55 -0.81
CA GLY A 34 -3.14 -12.83 -2.20
C GLY A 34 -3.30 -11.57 -3.05
N ALA A 35 -3.89 -10.52 -2.48
CA ALA A 35 -4.06 -9.23 -3.16
C ALA A 35 -2.72 -8.51 -3.35
N LEU A 36 -1.80 -8.61 -2.39
CA LEU A 36 -0.46 -8.05 -2.50
C LEU A 36 0.37 -8.78 -3.57
N ALA A 37 0.27 -10.10 -3.64
CA ALA A 37 0.94 -10.89 -4.66
C ALA A 37 0.45 -10.52 -6.08
N ASP A 38 -0.86 -10.41 -6.28
CA ASP A 38 -1.42 -10.01 -7.57
C ASP A 38 -1.06 -8.56 -7.93
N ALA A 39 -1.11 -7.65 -6.95
CA ALA A 39 -0.74 -6.25 -7.18
C ALA A 39 0.75 -6.07 -7.50
N TYR A 40 1.62 -6.89 -6.90
CA TYR A 40 3.04 -6.91 -7.19
C TYR A 40 3.34 -7.46 -8.58
N ASP A 41 2.75 -8.62 -8.93
CA ASP A 41 3.00 -9.31 -10.22
C ASP A 41 2.49 -8.50 -11.42
N ARG A 42 1.28 -7.92 -11.30
CA ARG A 42 0.63 -7.18 -12.38
C ARG A 42 0.93 -5.68 -12.37
N ALA A 43 1.77 -5.22 -11.45
CA ALA A 43 2.04 -3.79 -11.20
C ALA A 43 0.76 -2.96 -11.02
N HIS A 44 -0.22 -3.48 -10.27
CA HIS A 44 -1.43 -2.72 -9.96
C HIS A 44 -1.10 -1.51 -9.08
N ALA A 45 -1.70 -0.38 -9.44
CA ALA A 45 -1.65 0.82 -8.62
C ALA A 45 -2.46 0.59 -7.33
N VAL A 46 -1.88 1.01 -6.21
CA VAL A 46 -2.47 0.98 -4.88
C VAL A 46 -2.86 2.40 -4.49
N SER A 47 -4.06 2.59 -3.94
CA SER A 47 -4.54 3.90 -3.49
C SER A 47 -4.92 3.88 -2.01
N VAL A 48 -4.65 4.96 -1.29
CA VAL A 48 -5.07 5.10 0.12
C VAL A 48 -6.37 5.90 0.19
N LEU A 49 -7.41 5.31 0.76
CA LEU A 49 -8.73 5.93 0.88
C LEU A 49 -8.86 6.72 2.17
N GLY A 50 -9.66 7.80 2.11
CA GLY A 50 -10.03 8.59 3.29
C GLY A 50 -8.96 9.55 3.81
N VAL A 51 -7.81 9.65 3.13
CA VAL A 51 -6.73 10.58 3.52
C VAL A 51 -6.33 11.47 2.33
N PRO A 52 -6.76 12.74 2.30
CA PRO A 52 -6.46 13.66 1.21
C PRO A 52 -4.96 13.88 0.98
N SER A 53 -4.15 13.87 2.04
CA SER A 53 -2.68 14.01 1.95
C SER A 53 -1.97 12.78 1.35
N LEU A 54 -2.66 11.65 1.22
CA LEU A 54 -2.17 10.41 0.61
C LEU A 54 -2.92 10.08 -0.69
N SER A 55 -3.55 11.08 -1.31
CA SER A 55 -4.25 10.96 -2.61
C SER A 55 -3.27 10.89 -3.78
N VAL A 56 -2.29 9.99 -3.69
CA VAL A 56 -1.37 9.61 -4.76
C VAL A 56 -1.48 8.11 -4.97
N THR A 57 -1.08 7.63 -6.14
CA THR A 57 -0.96 6.19 -6.38
C THR A 57 0.38 5.68 -5.90
N TYR A 58 0.35 4.47 -5.38
CA TYR A 58 1.52 3.72 -4.92
C TYR A 58 1.66 2.45 -5.76
N SER A 59 2.84 1.86 -5.74
CA SER A 59 3.08 0.51 -6.27
C SER A 59 3.64 -0.35 -5.15
N VAL A 60 3.27 -1.63 -5.14
CA VAL A 60 3.88 -2.61 -4.22
C VAL A 60 5.35 -2.79 -4.64
N GLN A 61 6.28 -2.52 -3.73
CA GLN A 61 7.71 -2.69 -3.94
C GLN A 61 8.23 -4.00 -3.36
N ASP A 62 7.69 -4.39 -2.21
CA ASP A 62 8.03 -5.63 -1.50
C ASP A 62 6.84 -6.04 -0.63
N TYR A 63 6.67 -7.33 -0.41
CA TYR A 63 5.75 -7.84 0.58
C TYR A 63 6.31 -9.13 1.19
N ARG A 64 6.07 -9.33 2.49
CA ARG A 64 6.56 -10.49 3.23
C ARG A 64 5.57 -10.94 4.28
N ASP A 65 5.52 -12.25 4.48
CA ASP A 65 4.80 -12.85 5.57
C ASP A 65 5.57 -12.60 6.87
N ALA A 66 4.89 -12.07 7.87
CA ALA A 66 5.44 -11.81 9.21
C ALA A 66 4.93 -12.84 10.23
N GLY A 67 4.39 -13.98 9.78
CA GLY A 67 3.84 -15.05 10.60
C GLY A 67 2.59 -14.61 11.37
N GLU A 68 2.62 -14.81 12.69
CA GLU A 68 1.51 -14.44 13.60
C GLU A 68 1.23 -12.93 13.62
N ALA A 69 2.18 -12.10 13.19
CA ALA A 69 2.00 -10.65 13.08
C ALA A 69 1.29 -10.22 11.78
N GLY A 70 0.92 -11.17 10.91
CA GLY A 70 0.24 -10.91 9.64
C GLY A 70 1.21 -10.71 8.48
N CYS A 71 0.90 -9.75 7.62
CA CYS A 71 1.65 -9.46 6.40
C CYS A 71 2.20 -8.04 6.44
N LYS A 72 3.45 -7.87 6.02
CA LYS A 72 4.07 -6.55 5.85
C LYS A 72 4.30 -6.26 4.39
N ALA A 73 3.85 -5.10 3.94
CA ALA A 73 4.07 -4.59 2.58
C ALA A 73 4.81 -3.26 2.60
N VAL A 74 5.66 -3.07 1.60
CA VAL A 74 6.34 -1.82 1.30
C VAL A 74 5.77 -1.30 -0.01
N PHE A 75 5.21 -0.10 0.05
CA PHE A 75 4.70 0.62 -1.09
C PHE A 75 5.63 1.78 -1.40
N SER A 76 5.71 2.15 -2.67
CA SER A 76 6.41 3.35 -3.10
C SER A 76 5.50 4.25 -3.89
N VAL A 77 5.60 5.54 -3.61
CA VAL A 77 4.83 6.55 -4.34
C VAL A 77 5.19 6.48 -5.81
N ASN A 78 4.19 6.38 -6.68
CA ASN A 78 4.36 6.65 -8.09
C ASN A 78 4.51 8.16 -8.26
N SER A 79 5.75 8.63 -8.23
CA SER A 79 6.11 10.06 -8.33
C SER A 79 5.57 10.74 -9.60
N SER A 80 5.07 9.98 -10.57
CA SER A 80 4.38 10.48 -11.78
C SER A 80 3.01 11.11 -11.49
N ALA A 81 2.38 10.83 -10.34
CA ALA A 81 1.04 11.29 -10.00
C ALA A 81 0.99 12.74 -9.46
N GLY A 82 2.13 13.41 -9.32
CA GLY A 82 2.22 14.67 -8.57
C GLY A 82 3.20 15.70 -9.09
N ARG A 83 3.54 15.71 -10.40
CA ARG A 83 4.18 16.90 -10.98
C ARG A 83 3.10 17.98 -11.21
N VAL A 84 2.58 18.56 -10.13
CA VAL A 84 2.04 19.92 -10.21
C VAL A 84 3.25 20.80 -10.46
N LEU A 85 3.49 21.10 -11.74
CA LEU A 85 4.36 22.21 -12.13
C LEU A 85 3.72 23.46 -11.54
N HIS A 86 4.33 24.03 -10.52
CA HIS A 86 4.11 25.41 -10.13
C HIS A 86 5.14 26.29 -10.84
#